data_AF-A0A522VUS1-F1
#
_entry.id   AF-A0A522VUS1-F1
#
_cell.length_a   1.000
_cell.length_b   1.000
_cell.length_c   1.000
_cell.angle_alpha   90.00
_cell.angle_beta   90.00
_cell.angle_gamma   90.00
#
_symmetry.space_group_name_H-M   'P 1'
#
loop_
_entity.id
_entity.type
_entity.pdbx_description
1 polymer ?
#
loop_
_entity_poly.entity_id
_entity_poly.type
_entity_poly.pdbx_seq_one_letter_code
_entity_poly.pdbx_strand_id
1 'polypeptide(L)'
;TPAGWTEIDATSLETLPAAVPNAQREHSFLRLPSYEAVRDDPVLYAHASRMLHVESNPGNARALVQRHGDLEVWLNPPPLPLTTRDMDAVYELPYRRVPHPSYGAAKIPAYEMIRFSVAIQRGCFGGCTFCSITEHEGRIIQNRSEASVLREIETIRDSVPGFTGVISDLGGPTANMYRLACRSREIEAACRRPSCVYPGICSNLNTDHGALVHLYKSARSLPGVKKVLIASGVRYDLAVESPEYVKELVQHHVGGYLKIAPEAVSEEPLRHMMKPGIGSYERFKALFDRYSHEAGKEQYLIPYFIAAHPGTRDQDMLELALWLKRNGFRADQVQAFLPGPMATATAMYHSGKNPLRRVTRTSEDVQVPKGLRVRRLHKAFLRYHDANNWPVLREALKRMGRADLIGSGKHQLVPAWQPAGTGAAHEGRRVPQAARPFRTQHTGLPSAPKSKRSRGAPRQ
;
A
#
# COMPACT_ATOMS: atom_id res chain seq x y z
N THR A 1 37.94 1.22 10.85
CA THR A 1 37.83 1.34 9.38
C THR A 1 38.59 0.20 8.74
N PRO A 2 37.98 -0.62 7.87
CA PRO A 2 38.69 -1.64 7.12
C PRO A 2 39.83 -1.03 6.29
N ALA A 3 40.94 -1.74 6.14
CA ALA A 3 42.08 -1.25 5.35
C ALA A 3 41.65 -0.97 3.89
N GLY A 4 42.02 0.19 3.35
CA GLY A 4 41.67 0.61 1.99
C GLY A 4 40.25 1.15 1.81
N TRP A 5 39.46 1.31 2.88
CA TRP A 5 38.13 1.91 2.81
C TRP A 5 38.12 3.38 3.24
N THR A 6 37.34 4.18 2.52
CA THR A 6 37.07 5.57 2.87
C THR A 6 35.85 5.66 3.77
N GLU A 7 36.05 6.16 4.99
CA GLU A 7 34.94 6.51 5.88
C GLU A 7 34.38 7.88 5.51
N ILE A 8 33.05 7.94 5.33
CA ILE A 8 32.33 9.19 5.12
C ILE A 8 31.52 9.46 6.39
N ASP A 9 31.89 10.52 7.12
CA ASP A 9 31.18 10.92 8.33
C ASP A 9 29.78 11.47 7.98
N ALA A 10 28.75 10.79 8.50
CA ALA A 10 27.36 11.22 8.45
C ALA A 10 26.74 11.29 9.86
N THR A 11 27.57 11.43 10.91
CA THR A 11 27.12 11.49 12.31
C THR A 11 26.50 12.84 12.68
N SER A 12 26.89 13.91 11.98
CA SER A 12 26.43 15.28 12.23
C SER A 12 25.29 15.71 11.30
N LEU A 13 24.44 16.62 11.79
CA LEU A 13 23.38 17.29 11.02
C LEU A 13 23.94 18.42 10.12
N GLU A 14 25.08 18.99 10.51
CA GLU A 14 25.66 20.20 9.91
C GLU A 14 26.54 19.85 8.71
N THR A 15 27.25 18.72 8.81
CA THR A 15 28.13 18.22 7.76
C THR A 15 27.32 17.36 6.80
N LEU A 16 27.24 17.80 5.54
CA LEU A 16 26.76 16.90 4.50
C LEU A 16 27.82 15.84 4.22
N PRO A 17 27.44 14.57 4.03
CA PRO A 17 28.39 13.54 3.64
C PRO A 17 29.13 13.98 2.37
N ALA A 18 30.45 13.85 2.39
CA ALA A 18 31.30 14.24 1.27
C ALA A 18 30.80 13.59 -0.04
N ALA A 19 30.82 14.36 -1.13
CA ALA A 19 30.49 13.83 -2.45
C ALA A 19 31.62 12.87 -2.90
N VAL A 20 31.41 11.58 -2.70
CA VAL A 20 32.34 10.55 -3.19
C VAL A 20 31.97 10.16 -4.62
N PRO A 21 32.92 10.20 -5.58
CA PRO A 21 32.72 9.75 -6.95
C PRO A 21 32.11 8.35 -7.00
N ASN A 22 31.25 8.08 -7.99
CA ASN A 22 30.57 6.78 -8.09
C ASN A 22 31.56 5.59 -8.12
N ALA A 23 32.68 5.73 -8.84
CA ALA A 23 33.69 4.69 -8.96
C ALA A 23 34.40 4.32 -7.64
N GLN A 24 34.32 5.18 -6.61
CA GLN A 24 34.95 4.95 -5.30
C GLN A 24 33.94 4.45 -4.26
N ARG A 25 32.66 4.29 -4.63
CA ARG A 25 31.61 3.94 -3.67
C ARG A 25 31.74 2.54 -3.09
N GLU A 26 32.25 1.61 -3.89
CA GLU A 26 32.48 0.20 -3.51
C GLU A 26 33.48 0.05 -2.37
N HIS A 27 34.37 1.03 -2.19
CA HIS A 27 35.36 1.08 -1.10
C HIS A 27 35.09 2.25 -0.15
N SER A 28 33.82 2.60 0.05
CA SER A 28 33.42 3.63 1.01
C SER A 28 32.21 3.22 1.82
N PHE A 29 32.13 3.70 3.07
CA PHE A 29 30.94 3.50 3.91
C PHE A 29 30.54 4.82 4.58
N LEU A 30 29.26 4.91 4.93
CA LEU A 30 28.73 6.04 5.70
C LEU A 30 28.66 5.67 7.17
N ARG A 31 29.29 6.48 8.01
CA ARG A 31 29.15 6.38 9.46
C ARG A 31 27.88 7.10 9.91
N LEU A 32 26.90 6.33 10.37
CA LEU A 32 25.66 6.85 10.93
C LEU A 32 25.87 7.32 12.38
N PRO A 33 25.02 8.22 12.92
CA PRO A 33 25.00 8.51 14.35
C PRO A 33 24.80 7.21 15.15
N SER A 34 25.50 7.08 16.27
CA SER A 34 25.46 5.88 17.11
C SER A 34 24.06 5.59 17.64
N TYR A 35 23.78 4.34 17.98
CA TYR A 35 22.50 3.91 18.56
C TYR A 35 22.07 4.80 19.74
N GLU A 36 22.98 5.08 20.66
CA GLU A 36 22.72 5.89 21.86
C GLU A 36 22.33 7.32 21.46
N ALA A 37 22.97 7.86 20.42
CA ALA A 37 22.69 9.21 19.94
C ALA A 37 21.29 9.29 19.29
N VAL A 38 20.91 8.30 18.47
CA VAL A 38 19.57 8.28 17.84
C VAL A 38 18.46 7.88 18.81
N ARG A 39 18.79 7.16 19.90
CA ARG A 39 17.87 6.86 21.00
C ARG A 39 17.51 8.13 21.77
N ASP A 40 18.52 8.97 22.04
CA ASP A 40 18.38 10.14 22.90
C ASP A 40 18.05 11.44 22.13
N ASP A 41 18.29 11.47 20.80
CA ASP A 41 17.97 12.61 19.94
C ASP A 41 17.06 12.21 18.74
N PRO A 42 15.77 12.60 18.76
CA PRO A 42 14.84 12.31 17.66
C PRO A 42 15.25 12.94 16.33
N VAL A 43 15.95 14.08 16.32
CA VAL A 43 16.40 14.74 15.09
C VAL A 43 17.52 13.93 14.44
N LEU A 44 18.46 13.40 15.23
CA LEU A 44 19.48 12.47 14.73
C LEU A 44 18.86 11.16 14.25
N TYR A 45 17.79 10.68 14.88
CA TYR A 45 17.02 9.53 14.37
C TYR A 45 16.47 9.80 12.95
N ALA A 46 15.85 10.96 12.72
CA ALA A 46 15.33 11.33 11.41
C ALA A 46 16.44 11.46 10.35
N HIS A 47 17.59 12.03 10.73
CA HIS A 47 18.77 12.12 9.87
C HIS A 47 19.33 10.74 9.51
N ALA A 48 19.50 9.85 10.48
CA ALA A 48 19.94 8.47 10.24
C ALA A 48 18.97 7.72 9.32
N SER A 49 17.66 7.88 9.55
CA SER A 49 16.63 7.34 8.66
C SER A 49 16.78 7.87 7.23
N ARG A 50 17.01 9.18 7.05
CA ARG A 50 17.25 9.74 5.70
C ARG A 50 18.46 9.09 5.04
N MET A 51 19.58 8.97 5.75
CA MET A 51 20.80 8.36 5.19
C MET A 51 20.52 6.93 4.71
N LEU A 52 19.84 6.12 5.53
CA LEU A 52 19.42 4.77 5.19
C LEU A 52 18.63 4.72 3.87
N HIS A 53 17.59 5.54 3.74
CA HIS A 53 16.72 5.51 2.55
C HIS A 53 17.42 6.05 1.29
N VAL A 54 18.37 6.98 1.44
CA VAL A 54 19.16 7.52 0.34
C VAL A 54 20.17 6.47 -0.19
N GLU A 55 20.57 5.51 0.65
CA GLU A 55 21.44 4.37 0.31
C GLU A 55 20.65 3.08 -0.01
N SER A 56 19.43 3.22 -0.54
CA SER A 56 18.57 2.07 -0.91
C SER A 56 18.70 1.62 -2.37
N ASN A 57 19.42 2.36 -3.22
CA ASN A 57 19.60 1.99 -4.63
C ASN A 57 20.86 1.11 -4.79
N PRO A 58 20.75 -0.17 -5.17
CA PRO A 58 21.89 -1.07 -5.26
C PRO A 58 22.96 -0.63 -6.28
N GLY A 59 22.59 0.18 -7.29
CA GLY A 59 23.56 0.69 -8.28
C GLY A 59 24.48 1.79 -7.76
N ASN A 60 24.19 2.38 -6.59
CA ASN A 60 25.02 3.45 -6.04
C ASN A 60 25.07 3.49 -4.50
N ALA A 61 24.43 2.56 -3.81
CA ALA A 61 24.42 2.49 -2.37
C ALA A 61 25.81 2.19 -1.81
N ARG A 62 26.09 2.76 -0.64
CA ARG A 62 27.28 2.47 0.16
C ARG A 62 26.92 1.56 1.32
N ALA A 63 27.93 0.90 1.90
CA ALA A 63 27.75 0.27 3.19
C ALA A 63 27.44 1.33 4.26
N LEU A 64 26.68 0.95 5.28
CA LEU A 64 26.39 1.80 6.42
C LEU A 64 27.02 1.18 7.66
N VAL A 65 27.63 2.01 8.51
CA VAL A 65 28.19 1.57 9.78
C VAL A 65 27.56 2.37 10.90
N GLN A 66 27.04 1.68 11.91
CA GLN A 66 26.49 2.31 13.11
C GLN A 66 27.13 1.70 14.36
N ARG A 67 27.61 2.55 15.27
CA ARG A 67 28.12 2.11 16.58
C ARG A 67 26.95 1.80 17.53
N HIS A 68 27.06 0.68 18.25
CA HIS A 68 26.15 0.21 19.30
C HIS A 68 27.01 -0.22 20.50
N GLY A 69 27.16 0.66 21.49
CA GLY A 69 28.14 0.49 22.57
C GLY A 69 29.56 0.30 22.00
N ASP A 70 30.19 -0.83 22.36
CA ASP A 70 31.55 -1.20 21.94
C ASP A 70 31.58 -1.99 20.61
N LEU A 71 30.43 -2.20 19.98
CA LEU A 71 30.30 -2.93 18.71
C LEU A 71 29.95 -1.99 17.56
N GLU A 72 30.36 -2.38 16.35
CA GLU A 72 29.90 -1.76 15.11
C GLU A 72 28.96 -2.70 14.36
N VAL A 73 27.80 -2.19 13.96
CA VAL A 73 26.88 -2.88 13.04
C VAL A 73 27.22 -2.43 11.63
N TRP A 74 27.63 -3.39 10.81
CA TRP A 74 27.89 -3.20 9.38
C TRP A 74 26.68 -3.64 8.56
N LEU A 75 26.09 -2.71 7.81
CA LEU A 75 25.02 -2.98 6.86
C LEU A 75 25.59 -2.94 5.44
N ASN A 76 25.53 -4.07 4.75
CA ASN A 76 25.92 -4.14 3.35
C ASN A 76 24.96 -3.33 2.47
N PRO A 77 25.44 -2.81 1.32
CA PRO A 77 24.56 -2.27 0.29
C PRO A 77 23.47 -3.29 -0.10
N PRO A 78 22.29 -2.83 -0.54
CA PRO A 78 21.25 -3.73 -1.06
C PRO A 78 21.81 -4.59 -2.21
N PRO A 79 21.42 -5.86 -2.31
CA PRO A 79 21.85 -6.71 -3.41
C PRO A 79 21.28 -6.21 -4.74
N LEU A 80 21.96 -6.55 -5.84
CA LEU A 80 21.41 -6.34 -7.17
C LEU A 80 20.10 -7.15 -7.32
N PRO A 81 19.05 -6.59 -7.96
CA PRO A 81 17.79 -7.28 -8.15
C PRO A 81 17.97 -8.56 -8.97
N LEU A 82 17.14 -9.57 -8.70
CA LEU A 82 17.15 -10.83 -9.45
C LEU A 82 16.87 -10.59 -10.93
N THR A 83 17.58 -11.34 -11.78
CA THR A 83 17.27 -11.35 -13.21
C THR A 83 15.93 -12.04 -13.46
N THR A 84 15.32 -11.84 -14.64
CA THR A 84 14.10 -12.57 -15.00
C THR A 84 14.27 -14.08 -14.95
N ARG A 85 15.45 -14.60 -15.33
CA ARG A 85 15.75 -16.03 -15.23
C ARG A 85 15.76 -16.50 -13.78
N ASP A 86 16.34 -15.72 -12.87
CA ASP A 86 16.40 -16.10 -11.45
C ASP A 86 15.02 -15.96 -10.80
N MET A 87 14.23 -14.95 -11.19
CA MET A 87 12.83 -14.82 -10.80
C MET A 87 12.01 -16.04 -11.25
N ASP A 88 12.11 -16.44 -12.52
CA ASP A 88 11.42 -17.62 -13.03
C ASP A 88 11.83 -18.88 -12.27
N ALA A 89 13.14 -19.08 -12.04
CA ALA A 89 13.65 -20.22 -11.29
C ALA A 89 13.10 -20.29 -9.85
N VAL A 90 12.99 -19.15 -9.15
CA VAL A 90 12.42 -19.09 -7.80
C VAL A 90 10.93 -19.45 -7.79
N TYR A 91 10.15 -18.92 -8.73
CA TYR A 91 8.70 -19.14 -8.76
C TYR A 91 8.30 -20.50 -9.38
N GLU A 92 9.21 -21.14 -10.13
CA GLU A 92 9.00 -22.47 -10.73
C GLU A 92 9.59 -23.62 -9.91
N LEU A 93 10.08 -23.35 -8.70
CA LEU A 93 10.36 -24.42 -7.74
C LEU A 93 9.11 -25.30 -7.55
N PRO A 94 9.25 -26.61 -7.27
CA PRO A 94 8.14 -27.57 -7.22
C PRO A 94 7.29 -27.42 -5.95
N TYR A 95 6.67 -26.25 -5.78
CA TYR A 95 5.78 -25.94 -4.68
C TYR A 95 4.55 -26.84 -4.73
N ARG A 96 4.22 -27.46 -3.58
CA ARG A 96 3.04 -28.32 -3.46
C ARG A 96 1.72 -27.56 -3.61
N ARG A 97 1.74 -26.23 -3.47
CA ARG A 97 0.57 -25.33 -3.55
C ARG A 97 -0.62 -25.73 -2.69
N VAL A 98 -0.35 -26.44 -1.59
CA VAL A 98 -1.31 -26.83 -0.56
C VAL A 98 -0.67 -26.60 0.82
N PRO A 99 -1.47 -26.45 1.89
CA PRO A 99 -0.94 -26.34 3.24
C PRO A 99 -0.07 -27.54 3.63
N HIS A 100 0.85 -27.30 4.57
CA HIS A 100 1.66 -28.37 5.14
C HIS A 100 0.75 -29.43 5.81
N PRO A 101 1.01 -30.74 5.66
CA PRO A 101 0.15 -31.80 6.22
C PRO A 101 -0.09 -31.70 7.74
N SER A 102 0.83 -31.09 8.49
CA SER A 102 0.69 -30.88 9.94
C SER A 102 -0.55 -30.05 10.32
N TYR A 103 -1.12 -29.28 9.39
CA TYR A 103 -2.34 -28.51 9.64
C TYR A 103 -3.61 -29.38 9.57
N GLY A 104 -3.54 -30.61 9.07
CA GLY A 104 -4.69 -31.53 8.97
C GLY A 104 -5.89 -30.88 8.28
N ALA A 105 -7.04 -30.87 8.96
CA ALA A 105 -8.28 -30.26 8.47
C ALA A 105 -8.45 -28.77 8.87
N ALA A 106 -7.40 -28.13 9.40
CA ALA A 106 -7.49 -26.75 9.83
C ALA A 106 -7.75 -25.81 8.64
N LYS A 107 -8.73 -24.93 8.80
CA LYS A 107 -8.99 -23.86 7.84
C LYS A 107 -7.92 -22.78 8.01
N ILE A 108 -7.18 -22.48 6.94
CA ILE A 108 -6.13 -21.45 6.94
C ILE A 108 -6.61 -20.28 6.05
N PRO A 109 -7.13 -19.18 6.64
CA PRO A 109 -7.68 -18.06 5.88
C PRO A 109 -6.69 -17.45 4.87
N ALA A 110 -5.40 -17.39 5.23
CA ALA A 110 -4.37 -16.87 4.34
C ALA A 110 -4.21 -17.73 3.07
N TYR A 111 -4.19 -19.06 3.21
CA TYR A 111 -4.11 -19.99 2.08
C TYR A 111 -5.34 -19.86 1.17
N GLU A 112 -6.55 -19.80 1.75
CA GLU A 112 -7.77 -19.63 0.96
C GLU A 112 -7.77 -18.34 0.13
N MET A 113 -7.17 -17.28 0.66
CA MET A 113 -7.03 -16.00 -0.05
C MET A 113 -6.07 -16.10 -1.23
N ILE A 114 -4.94 -16.79 -1.10
CA ILE A 114 -3.82 -16.68 -2.05
C ILE A 114 -3.61 -17.89 -2.96
N ARG A 115 -4.26 -19.04 -2.72
CA ARG A 115 -3.97 -20.30 -3.44
C ARG A 115 -4.11 -20.22 -4.96
N PHE A 116 -4.95 -19.31 -5.46
CA PHE A 116 -5.19 -19.05 -6.88
C PHE A 116 -4.64 -17.69 -7.35
N SER A 117 -3.73 -17.09 -6.58
CA SER A 117 -3.02 -15.86 -6.96
C SER A 117 -1.66 -16.20 -7.57
N VAL A 118 -1.24 -15.39 -8.54
CA VAL A 118 0.05 -15.50 -9.22
C VAL A 118 0.75 -14.14 -9.19
N ALA A 119 1.97 -14.12 -8.67
CA ALA A 119 2.81 -12.92 -8.64
C ALA A 119 3.60 -12.80 -9.94
N ILE A 120 3.54 -11.67 -10.65
CA ILE A 120 4.23 -11.43 -11.93
C ILE A 120 5.54 -10.65 -11.77
N GLN A 121 5.73 -10.01 -10.61
CA GLN A 121 6.90 -9.19 -10.32
C GLN A 121 7.14 -8.99 -8.81
N ARG A 122 8.32 -8.45 -8.48
CA ARG A 122 8.68 -7.87 -7.17
C ARG A 122 9.18 -6.43 -7.34
N GLY A 123 9.18 -5.68 -6.25
CA GLY A 123 9.66 -4.30 -6.18
C GLY A 123 8.57 -3.26 -6.43
N CYS A 124 8.82 -2.03 -5.98
CA CYS A 124 7.93 -0.89 -6.20
C CYS A 124 8.71 0.43 -6.17
N PHE A 125 8.68 1.20 -7.26
CA PHE A 125 9.27 2.55 -7.32
C PHE A 125 8.34 3.66 -6.82
N GLY A 126 7.22 3.27 -6.18
CA GLY A 126 6.17 4.18 -5.74
C GLY A 126 6.62 5.18 -4.67
N GLY A 127 7.53 4.77 -3.78
CA GLY A 127 8.10 5.60 -2.73
C GLY A 127 7.12 6.05 -1.64
N CYS A 128 6.02 5.32 -1.42
CA CYS A 128 5.03 5.66 -0.40
C CYS A 128 5.66 5.53 0.99
N THR A 129 5.67 6.62 1.77
CA THR A 129 6.49 6.70 3.00
C THR A 129 6.05 5.76 4.13
N PHE A 130 4.81 5.28 4.08
CA PHE A 130 4.24 4.32 5.04
C PHE A 130 4.37 2.86 4.60
N CYS A 131 4.84 2.61 3.38
CA CYS A 131 4.97 1.28 2.80
C CYS A 131 6.43 0.83 2.91
N SER A 132 6.66 -0.41 3.33
CA SER A 132 8.01 -1.00 3.45
C SER A 132 8.43 -1.85 2.26
N ILE A 133 7.65 -1.86 1.17
CA ILE A 133 7.96 -2.68 -0.02
C ILE A 133 9.28 -2.24 -0.66
N THR A 134 9.56 -0.93 -0.70
CA THR A 134 10.80 -0.42 -1.31
C THR A 134 12.03 -0.92 -0.55
N GLU A 135 11.94 -0.96 0.77
CA GLU A 135 13.02 -1.40 1.67
C GLU A 135 13.16 -2.92 1.68
N HIS A 136 12.07 -3.66 1.47
CA HIS A 136 12.06 -5.12 1.50
C HIS A 136 12.35 -5.79 0.15
N GLU A 137 11.79 -5.25 -0.94
CA GLU A 137 11.90 -5.82 -2.29
C GLU A 137 12.73 -4.96 -3.25
N GLY A 138 13.10 -3.74 -2.84
CA GLY A 138 13.79 -2.78 -3.68
C GLY A 138 12.84 -1.93 -4.53
N ARG A 139 13.41 -0.84 -5.04
CA ARG A 139 12.71 0.09 -5.95
C ARG A 139 12.66 -0.39 -7.41
N ILE A 140 13.59 -1.25 -7.80
CA ILE A 140 13.74 -1.73 -9.18
C ILE A 140 12.78 -2.89 -9.37
N ILE A 141 12.00 -2.85 -10.45
CA ILE A 141 11.02 -3.89 -10.76
C ILE A 141 11.74 -5.14 -11.26
N GLN A 142 11.54 -6.24 -10.54
CA GLN A 142 12.02 -7.59 -10.89
C GLN A 142 10.88 -8.35 -11.54
N ASN A 143 11.02 -8.66 -12.83
CA ASN A 143 9.94 -9.22 -13.63
C ASN A 143 10.13 -10.72 -13.86
N ARG A 144 9.07 -11.49 -13.74
CA ARG A 144 9.01 -12.84 -14.31
C ARG A 144 8.81 -12.78 -15.82
N SER A 145 9.14 -13.86 -16.52
CA SER A 145 8.76 -14.00 -17.92
C SER A 145 7.27 -14.32 -18.03
N GLU A 146 6.67 -13.93 -19.15
CA GLU A 146 5.29 -14.31 -19.47
C GLU A 146 5.14 -15.84 -19.49
N ALA A 147 6.10 -16.56 -20.06
CA ALA A 147 6.06 -18.01 -20.12
C ALA A 147 6.04 -18.65 -18.72
N SER A 148 6.83 -18.13 -17.77
CA SER A 148 6.81 -18.59 -16.37
C SER A 148 5.45 -18.36 -15.72
N VAL A 149 4.88 -17.17 -15.91
CA VAL A 149 3.58 -16.80 -15.34
C VAL A 149 2.47 -17.71 -15.89
N LEU A 150 2.45 -17.95 -17.21
CA LEU A 150 1.45 -18.82 -17.82
C LEU A 150 1.57 -20.27 -17.35
N ARG A 151 2.80 -20.82 -17.24
CA ARG A 151 3.02 -22.17 -16.69
C ARG A 151 2.53 -22.32 -15.25
N GLU A 152 2.68 -21.27 -14.42
CA GLU A 152 2.15 -21.32 -13.05
C GLU A 152 0.61 -21.29 -13.04
N ILE A 153 -0.03 -20.52 -13.92
CA ILE A 153 -1.49 -20.54 -14.07
C ILE A 153 -1.98 -21.93 -14.46
N GLU A 154 -1.29 -22.60 -15.39
CA GLU A 154 -1.58 -23.99 -15.78
C GLU A 154 -1.36 -24.95 -14.62
N THR A 155 -0.26 -24.81 -13.87
CA THR A 155 -0.01 -25.61 -12.67
C THR A 155 -1.14 -25.45 -11.64
N ILE A 156 -1.64 -24.23 -11.43
CA ILE A 156 -2.79 -23.96 -10.57
C ILE A 156 -4.03 -24.69 -11.08
N ARG A 157 -4.31 -24.55 -12.38
CA ARG A 157 -5.46 -25.17 -13.04
C ARG A 157 -5.46 -26.69 -12.85
N ASP A 158 -4.28 -27.31 -13.02
CA ASP A 158 -4.16 -28.76 -13.14
C ASP A 158 -3.96 -29.46 -11.79
N SER A 159 -3.32 -28.79 -10.81
CA SER A 159 -2.87 -29.45 -9.57
C SER A 159 -3.49 -28.91 -8.29
N VAL A 160 -4.04 -27.69 -8.26
CA VAL A 160 -4.49 -27.06 -7.01
C VAL A 160 -5.96 -27.40 -6.72
N PRO A 161 -6.27 -28.07 -5.58
CA PRO A 161 -7.62 -28.48 -5.27
C PRO A 161 -8.63 -27.33 -5.21
N GLY A 162 -9.78 -27.54 -5.85
CA GLY A 162 -10.90 -26.60 -5.82
C GLY A 162 -10.76 -25.42 -6.78
N PHE A 163 -9.88 -25.49 -7.78
CA PHE A 163 -9.82 -24.50 -8.84
C PHE A 163 -11.12 -24.48 -9.66
N THR A 164 -11.69 -23.29 -9.86
CA THR A 164 -13.00 -23.11 -10.51
C THR A 164 -12.90 -22.54 -11.93
N GLY A 165 -11.67 -22.35 -12.44
CA GLY A 165 -11.39 -21.59 -13.64
C GLY A 165 -11.11 -20.10 -13.37
N VAL A 166 -11.01 -19.67 -12.12
CA VAL A 166 -10.78 -18.26 -11.76
C VAL A 166 -9.44 -18.09 -11.06
N ILE A 167 -8.54 -17.33 -11.68
CA ILE A 167 -7.33 -16.81 -11.04
C ILE A 167 -7.74 -15.60 -10.20
N SER A 168 -7.48 -15.65 -8.90
CA SER A 168 -7.99 -14.67 -7.93
C SER A 168 -7.22 -13.36 -7.94
N ASP A 169 -5.96 -13.39 -8.37
CA ASP A 169 -5.14 -12.21 -8.61
C ASP A 169 -3.98 -12.56 -9.55
N LEU A 170 -3.69 -11.69 -10.52
CA LEU A 170 -2.51 -11.77 -11.37
C LEU A 170 -1.74 -10.45 -11.27
N GLY A 171 -0.82 -10.33 -10.31
CA GLY A 171 -0.30 -9.02 -9.95
C GLY A 171 1.00 -9.07 -9.15
N GLY A 172 1.18 -8.13 -8.25
CA GLY A 172 2.38 -8.01 -7.44
C GLY A 172 2.19 -6.90 -6.41
N PRO A 173 3.27 -6.38 -5.79
CA PRO A 173 3.16 -5.29 -4.82
C PRO A 173 2.38 -4.08 -5.35
N THR A 174 2.49 -3.84 -6.66
CA THR A 174 1.60 -2.98 -7.45
C THR A 174 1.34 -3.67 -8.77
N ALA A 175 0.07 -3.86 -9.14
CA ALA A 175 -0.31 -4.68 -10.29
C ALA A 175 0.20 -4.12 -11.63
N ASN A 176 0.26 -2.80 -11.77
CA ASN A 176 0.51 -2.13 -13.04
C ASN A 176 1.94 -1.60 -13.23
N MET A 177 2.93 -2.23 -12.60
CA MET A 177 4.34 -1.86 -12.77
C MET A 177 5.16 -2.87 -13.58
N TYR A 178 4.52 -3.94 -14.07
CA TYR A 178 5.19 -5.00 -14.83
C TYR A 178 5.92 -4.45 -16.04
N ARG A 179 7.23 -4.71 -16.09
CA ARG A 179 8.21 -4.24 -17.08
C ARG A 179 8.40 -2.72 -17.19
N LEU A 180 7.84 -1.94 -16.26
CA LEU A 180 8.14 -0.52 -16.18
C LEU A 180 9.53 -0.34 -15.55
N ALA A 181 10.36 0.46 -16.21
CA ALA A 181 11.73 0.75 -15.79
C ALA A 181 12.16 2.15 -16.25
N CYS A 182 13.31 2.62 -15.76
CA CYS A 182 13.93 3.81 -16.34
C CYS A 182 14.31 3.58 -17.81
N ARG A 183 14.34 4.65 -18.60
CA ARG A 183 14.72 4.63 -20.02
C ARG A 183 16.15 4.13 -20.30
N SER A 184 17.01 4.08 -19.29
CA SER A 184 18.39 3.59 -19.38
C SER A 184 18.88 3.10 -18.01
N ARG A 185 19.74 2.08 -18.00
CA ARG A 185 20.30 1.51 -16.77
C ARG A 185 21.25 2.46 -16.06
N GLU A 186 21.93 3.32 -16.80
CA GLU A 186 22.90 4.29 -16.27
C GLU A 186 22.20 5.34 -15.39
N ILE A 187 21.05 5.86 -15.86
CA ILE A 187 20.20 6.77 -15.09
C ILE A 187 19.67 6.06 -13.83
N GLU A 188 19.18 4.83 -13.97
CA GLU A 188 18.65 4.06 -12.84
C GLU A 188 19.74 3.83 -11.78
N ALA A 189 20.92 3.39 -12.20
CA ALA A 189 22.05 3.11 -11.33
C ALA A 189 22.52 4.37 -10.59
N ALA A 190 22.52 5.55 -11.21
CA ALA A 190 22.92 6.80 -10.57
C ALA A 190 21.83 7.47 -9.71
N CYS A 191 20.57 7.03 -9.81
CA CYS A 191 19.43 7.73 -9.22
C CYS A 191 19.40 7.65 -7.68
N ARG A 192 19.11 8.77 -7.02
CA ARG A 192 18.87 8.85 -5.56
C ARG A 192 17.48 9.41 -5.18
N ARG A 193 16.56 9.53 -6.15
CA ARG A 193 15.20 10.04 -5.88
C ARG A 193 14.40 9.03 -5.06
N PRO A 194 13.68 9.43 -4.00
CA PRO A 194 12.90 8.49 -3.18
C PRO A 194 11.67 7.92 -3.91
N SER A 195 11.16 8.60 -4.95
CA SER A 195 10.02 8.13 -5.75
C SER A 195 10.18 8.51 -7.22
N CYS A 196 9.71 7.65 -8.12
CA CYS A 196 9.62 7.91 -9.55
C CYS A 196 8.30 8.58 -9.97
N VAL A 197 7.34 8.71 -9.05
CA VAL A 197 5.94 9.08 -9.34
C VAL A 197 5.43 10.21 -8.44
N TYR A 198 6.34 10.83 -7.67
CA TYR A 198 6.06 12.00 -6.83
C TYR A 198 7.19 13.04 -6.97
N PRO A 199 6.88 14.36 -7.01
CA PRO A 199 5.55 14.99 -7.01
C PRO A 199 4.75 14.79 -8.31
N GLY A 200 5.40 14.29 -9.35
CA GLY A 200 4.80 13.80 -10.58
C GLY A 200 5.63 12.65 -11.17
N ILE A 201 5.17 12.10 -12.28
CA ILE A 201 5.87 11.03 -12.99
C ILE A 201 7.21 11.55 -13.50
N CYS A 202 8.28 10.82 -13.21
CA CYS A 202 9.62 11.14 -13.67
C CYS A 202 9.70 11.02 -15.19
N SER A 203 10.25 12.02 -15.87
CA SER A 203 10.47 12.02 -17.33
C SER A 203 11.41 10.92 -17.84
N ASN A 204 12.13 10.24 -16.93
CA ASN A 204 13.01 9.13 -17.24
C ASN A 204 12.32 7.77 -17.06
N LEU A 205 11.10 7.72 -16.51
CA LEU A 205 10.36 6.49 -16.28
C LEU A 205 9.53 6.15 -17.51
N ASN A 206 9.66 4.93 -18.04
CA ASN A 206 8.71 4.42 -19.02
C ASN A 206 7.37 4.10 -18.35
N THR A 207 6.27 4.54 -18.95
CA THR A 207 4.89 4.30 -18.49
C THR A 207 4.08 3.44 -19.45
N ASP A 208 4.72 2.83 -20.46
CA ASP A 208 4.06 1.92 -21.40
C ASP A 208 3.64 0.61 -20.72
N HIS A 209 2.33 0.35 -20.70
CA HIS A 209 1.74 -0.85 -20.11
C HIS A 209 1.53 -1.99 -21.14
N GLY A 210 2.01 -1.85 -22.38
CA GLY A 210 1.76 -2.81 -23.47
C GLY A 210 2.12 -4.26 -23.11
N ALA A 211 3.26 -4.49 -22.46
CA ALA A 211 3.67 -5.83 -22.02
C ALA A 211 2.73 -6.45 -20.97
N LEU A 212 2.16 -5.63 -20.09
CA LEU A 212 1.19 -6.09 -19.10
C LEU A 212 -0.16 -6.42 -19.73
N VAL A 213 -0.63 -5.57 -20.66
CA VAL A 213 -1.84 -5.82 -21.44
C VAL A 213 -1.71 -7.12 -22.24
N HIS A 214 -0.55 -7.36 -22.86
CA HIS A 214 -0.26 -8.62 -23.55
C HIS A 214 -0.37 -9.83 -22.61
N LEU A 215 0.33 -9.78 -21.47
CA LEU A 215 0.30 -10.85 -20.46
C LEU A 215 -1.14 -11.16 -19.99
N TYR A 216 -1.94 -10.12 -19.73
CA TYR A 216 -3.34 -10.29 -19.32
C TYR A 216 -4.19 -10.97 -20.38
N LYS A 217 -4.03 -10.59 -21.66
CA LYS A 217 -4.71 -11.22 -22.78
C LYS A 217 -4.31 -12.68 -22.95
N SER A 218 -3.00 -12.99 -22.88
CA SER A 218 -2.48 -14.35 -22.93
C SER A 218 -2.98 -15.22 -21.77
N ALA A 219 -2.97 -14.71 -20.55
CA ALA A 219 -3.46 -15.43 -19.38
C ALA A 219 -4.96 -15.74 -19.47
N ARG A 220 -5.75 -14.85 -20.08
CA ARG A 220 -7.19 -15.04 -20.31
C ARG A 220 -7.51 -16.04 -21.42
N SER A 221 -6.63 -16.21 -22.41
CA SER A 221 -6.85 -17.14 -23.52
C SER A 221 -6.48 -18.58 -23.19
N LEU A 222 -5.86 -18.84 -22.03
CA LEU A 222 -5.48 -20.19 -21.61
C LEU A 222 -6.71 -21.11 -21.47
N PRO A 223 -6.68 -22.32 -22.07
CA PRO A 223 -7.75 -23.31 -21.91
C PRO A 223 -7.98 -23.66 -20.44
N GLY A 224 -9.26 -23.73 -20.04
CA GLY A 224 -9.68 -24.00 -18.66
C GLY A 224 -9.64 -22.78 -17.72
N VAL A 225 -9.08 -21.65 -18.15
CA VAL A 225 -9.18 -20.38 -17.43
C VAL A 225 -10.42 -19.63 -17.93
N LYS A 226 -11.36 -19.38 -17.03
CA LYS A 226 -12.62 -18.64 -17.29
C LYS A 226 -12.46 -17.15 -17.01
N LYS A 227 -11.67 -16.79 -15.99
CA LYS A 227 -11.45 -15.40 -15.59
C LYS A 227 -10.11 -15.23 -14.88
N VAL A 228 -9.46 -14.11 -15.15
CA VAL A 228 -8.28 -13.64 -14.42
C VAL A 228 -8.66 -12.33 -13.75
N LEU A 229 -8.61 -12.27 -12.43
CA LEU A 229 -8.91 -11.08 -11.65
C LEU A 229 -7.64 -10.31 -11.30
N ILE A 230 -7.76 -8.99 -11.15
CA ILE A 230 -6.74 -8.14 -10.51
C ILE A 230 -7.31 -7.63 -9.20
N ALA A 231 -6.77 -8.15 -8.10
CA ALA A 231 -7.09 -7.78 -6.72
C ALA A 231 -5.95 -7.03 -6.03
N SER A 232 -4.76 -7.04 -6.62
CA SER A 232 -3.61 -6.21 -6.24
C SER A 232 -3.87 -4.72 -6.47
N GLY A 233 -3.20 -3.88 -5.67
CA GLY A 233 -3.34 -2.42 -5.76
C GLY A 233 -2.84 -1.88 -7.10
N VAL A 234 -3.59 -0.95 -7.69
CA VAL A 234 -3.22 -0.25 -8.94
C VAL A 234 -2.79 1.18 -8.60
N ARG A 235 -1.69 1.62 -9.21
CA ARG A 235 -1.28 3.02 -9.19
C ARG A 235 -2.05 3.78 -10.26
N TYR A 236 -3.14 4.43 -9.83
CA TYR A 236 -4.05 5.20 -10.68
C TYR A 236 -3.34 6.30 -11.45
N ASP A 237 -2.31 6.91 -10.86
CA ASP A 237 -1.49 7.94 -11.47
C ASP A 237 -0.65 7.43 -12.64
N LEU A 238 -0.22 6.16 -12.63
CA LEU A 238 0.37 5.52 -13.81
C LEU A 238 -0.70 5.04 -14.80
N ALA A 239 -1.82 4.54 -14.28
CA ALA A 239 -2.87 3.96 -15.11
C ALA A 239 -3.52 5.01 -16.03
N VAL A 240 -3.67 6.26 -15.58
CA VAL A 240 -4.22 7.35 -16.42
C VAL A 240 -3.38 7.67 -17.65
N GLU A 241 -2.08 7.33 -17.64
CA GLU A 241 -1.19 7.51 -18.80
C GLU A 241 -1.38 6.42 -19.85
N SER A 242 -2.12 5.35 -19.55
CA SER A 242 -2.41 4.25 -20.48
C SER A 242 -3.90 3.91 -20.50
N PRO A 243 -4.71 4.62 -21.31
CA PRO A 243 -6.13 4.32 -21.47
C PRO A 243 -6.39 2.88 -21.95
N GLU A 244 -5.49 2.30 -22.76
CA GLU A 244 -5.59 0.90 -23.18
C GLU A 244 -5.50 -0.06 -21.98
N TYR A 245 -4.57 0.17 -21.05
CA TYR A 245 -4.48 -0.62 -19.83
C TYR A 245 -5.75 -0.51 -18.97
N VAL A 246 -6.28 0.70 -18.79
CA VAL A 246 -7.53 0.88 -18.03
C VAL A 246 -8.68 0.15 -18.71
N LYS A 247 -8.77 0.21 -20.03
CA LYS A 247 -9.78 -0.52 -20.80
C LYS A 247 -9.68 -2.03 -20.58
N GLU A 248 -8.51 -2.64 -20.77
CA GLU A 248 -8.33 -4.09 -20.56
C GLU A 248 -8.67 -4.47 -19.11
N LEU A 249 -8.14 -3.74 -18.12
CA LEU A 249 -8.38 -3.97 -16.69
C LEU A 249 -9.87 -4.00 -16.36
N VAL A 250 -10.60 -2.94 -16.74
CA VAL A 250 -12.01 -2.75 -16.38
C VAL A 250 -12.91 -3.73 -17.13
N GLN A 251 -12.69 -3.89 -18.44
CA GLN A 251 -13.51 -4.74 -19.29
C GLN A 251 -13.34 -6.22 -18.99
N HIS A 252 -12.19 -6.68 -18.50
CA HIS A 252 -11.92 -8.11 -18.36
C HIS A 252 -11.59 -8.58 -16.95
N HIS A 253 -10.90 -7.78 -16.15
CA HIS A 253 -10.27 -8.27 -14.92
C HIS A 253 -10.86 -7.75 -13.61
N VAL A 254 -11.74 -6.75 -13.66
CA VAL A 254 -12.46 -6.28 -12.47
C VAL A 254 -13.65 -7.20 -12.16
N GLY A 255 -13.66 -7.76 -10.94
CA GLY A 255 -14.68 -8.69 -10.45
C GLY A 255 -15.99 -8.05 -9.96
N GLY A 256 -16.07 -6.72 -9.99
CA GLY A 256 -17.15 -5.91 -9.43
C GLY A 256 -16.58 -4.73 -8.66
N TYR A 257 -15.58 -5.00 -7.83
CA TYR A 257 -14.85 -3.98 -7.07
C TYR A 257 -13.40 -3.90 -7.51
N LEU A 258 -12.89 -2.69 -7.70
CA LEU A 258 -11.47 -2.43 -7.89
C LEU A 258 -10.94 -1.65 -6.69
N LYS A 259 -9.95 -2.22 -6.01
CA LYS A 259 -9.27 -1.57 -4.89
C LYS A 259 -8.32 -0.52 -5.43
N ILE A 260 -8.48 0.71 -4.98
CA ILE A 260 -7.60 1.83 -5.34
C ILE A 260 -7.27 2.59 -4.07
N ALA A 261 -6.04 3.04 -3.90
CA ALA A 261 -5.62 3.67 -2.66
C ALA A 261 -5.16 5.10 -2.97
N PRO A 262 -6.05 6.11 -2.81
CA PRO A 262 -5.67 7.52 -2.80
C PRO A 262 -5.09 7.96 -1.44
N GLU A 263 -5.35 7.19 -0.38
CA GLU A 263 -4.87 7.34 1.01
C GLU A 263 -5.29 8.59 1.78
N ALA A 264 -5.36 9.76 1.13
CA ALA A 264 -5.85 11.02 1.64
C ALA A 264 -6.43 11.89 0.50
N VAL A 265 -6.98 13.07 0.83
CA VAL A 265 -7.49 14.04 -0.16
C VAL A 265 -6.77 15.39 -0.09
N SER A 266 -6.33 15.78 1.11
CA SER A 266 -5.68 17.06 1.38
C SER A 266 -4.18 17.00 1.08
N GLU A 267 -3.62 18.13 0.64
CA GLU A 267 -2.24 18.21 0.15
C GLU A 267 -1.19 17.88 1.24
N GLU A 268 -1.37 18.37 2.46
CA GLU A 268 -0.40 18.18 3.55
C GLU A 268 -0.17 16.69 3.87
N PRO A 269 -1.19 15.87 4.18
CA PRO A 269 -1.01 14.42 4.32
C PRO A 269 -0.39 13.76 3.07
N LEU A 270 -0.87 14.12 1.87
CA LEU A 270 -0.39 13.53 0.62
C LEU A 270 1.09 13.83 0.36
N ARG A 271 1.58 15.02 0.71
CA ARG A 271 2.99 15.39 0.66
C ARG A 271 3.84 14.50 1.56
N HIS A 272 3.39 14.26 2.79
CA HIS A 272 4.09 13.39 3.74
C HIS A 272 4.00 11.90 3.35
N MET A 273 2.97 11.50 2.58
CA MET A 273 2.79 10.17 2.03
C MET A 273 3.53 9.93 0.70
N MET A 274 4.02 10.99 0.05
CA MET A 274 4.52 10.99 -1.34
C MET A 274 3.48 10.48 -2.35
N LYS A 275 2.25 10.97 -2.21
CA LYS A 275 1.11 10.63 -3.07
C LYS A 275 0.68 11.84 -3.91
N PRO A 276 0.22 11.62 -5.15
CA PRO A 276 -0.30 12.69 -5.98
C PRO A 276 -1.64 13.19 -5.43
N GLY A 277 -2.00 14.43 -5.79
CA GLY A 277 -3.28 15.03 -5.45
C GLY A 277 -4.49 14.22 -5.93
N ILE A 278 -5.65 14.47 -5.31
CA ILE A 278 -6.90 13.73 -5.59
C ILE A 278 -7.36 13.82 -7.05
N GLY A 279 -6.96 14.87 -7.79
CA GLY A 279 -7.31 15.02 -9.20
C GLY A 279 -6.86 13.85 -10.09
N SER A 280 -5.74 13.19 -9.78
CA SER A 280 -5.32 11.98 -10.52
C SER A 280 -6.27 10.81 -10.29
N TYR A 281 -6.85 10.69 -9.09
CA TYR A 281 -7.88 9.69 -8.81
C TYR A 281 -9.17 10.01 -9.58
N GLU A 282 -9.57 11.28 -9.66
CA GLU A 282 -10.78 11.69 -10.39
C GLU A 282 -10.67 11.40 -11.89
N ARG A 283 -9.51 11.65 -12.51
CA ARG A 283 -9.24 11.26 -13.91
C ARG A 283 -9.32 9.75 -14.11
N PHE A 284 -8.74 8.98 -13.20
CA PHE A 284 -8.83 7.52 -13.24
C PHE A 284 -10.28 7.05 -13.10
N LYS A 285 -11.05 7.62 -12.18
CA LYS A 285 -12.47 7.32 -12.00
C LYS A 285 -13.28 7.59 -13.27
N ALA A 286 -13.03 8.70 -13.95
CA ALA A 286 -13.71 9.01 -15.20
C ALA A 286 -13.46 7.94 -16.29
N LEU A 287 -12.22 7.48 -16.44
CA LEU A 287 -11.88 6.36 -17.34
C LEU A 287 -12.53 5.04 -16.90
N PHE A 288 -12.50 4.76 -15.60
CA PHE A 288 -13.11 3.56 -15.02
C PHE A 288 -14.62 3.51 -15.28
N ASP A 289 -15.34 4.59 -14.98
CA ASP A 289 -16.79 4.69 -15.20
C ASP A 289 -17.13 4.54 -16.68
N ARG A 290 -16.38 5.22 -17.56
CA ARG A 290 -16.53 5.12 -19.02
C ARG A 290 -16.40 3.67 -19.50
N TYR A 291 -15.31 2.99 -19.16
CA TYR A 291 -15.08 1.63 -19.65
C TYR A 291 -15.98 0.60 -18.98
N SER A 292 -16.46 0.85 -17.76
CA SER A 292 -17.49 0.04 -17.10
C SER A 292 -18.82 0.12 -17.85
N HIS A 293 -19.22 1.34 -18.24
CA HIS A 293 -20.42 1.58 -19.05
C HIS A 293 -20.29 0.95 -20.44
N GLU A 294 -19.16 1.14 -21.15
CA GLU A 294 -18.90 0.49 -22.44
C GLU A 294 -18.94 -1.04 -22.35
N ALA A 295 -18.56 -1.63 -21.21
CA ALA A 295 -18.64 -3.07 -20.97
C ALA A 295 -20.03 -3.56 -20.54
N GLY A 296 -20.99 -2.67 -20.30
CA GLY A 296 -22.30 -3.00 -19.73
C GLY A 296 -22.21 -3.57 -18.30
N LYS A 297 -21.19 -3.16 -17.52
CA LYS A 297 -20.92 -3.68 -16.18
C LYS A 297 -21.19 -2.64 -15.11
N GLU A 298 -21.82 -3.10 -14.04
CA GLU A 298 -21.93 -2.34 -12.80
C GLU A 298 -20.71 -2.67 -11.91
N GLN A 299 -19.78 -1.72 -11.81
CA GLN A 299 -18.52 -1.88 -11.09
C GLN A 299 -18.22 -0.64 -10.25
N TYR A 300 -17.44 -0.82 -9.18
CA TYR A 300 -17.22 0.21 -8.17
C TYR A 300 -15.76 0.28 -7.75
N LEU A 301 -15.26 1.50 -7.54
CA LEU A 301 -13.98 1.72 -6.88
C LEU A 301 -14.15 1.61 -5.36
N ILE A 302 -13.29 0.83 -4.71
CA ILE A 302 -13.17 0.82 -3.25
C ILE A 302 -11.91 1.60 -2.89
N PRO A 303 -12.04 2.87 -2.45
CA PRO A 303 -10.90 3.66 -2.04
C PRO A 303 -10.37 3.21 -0.68
N TYR A 304 -9.06 3.15 -0.52
CA TYR A 304 -8.39 2.93 0.75
C TYR A 304 -7.80 4.25 1.29
N PHE A 305 -8.17 4.59 2.53
CA PHE A 305 -7.74 5.80 3.22
C PHE A 305 -7.01 5.46 4.53
N ILE A 306 -6.02 6.27 4.89
CA ILE A 306 -5.22 6.09 6.10
C ILE A 306 -5.52 7.25 7.07
N ALA A 307 -6.15 6.94 8.20
CA ALA A 307 -6.32 7.92 9.27
C ALA A 307 -5.02 8.12 10.06
N ALA A 308 -4.84 9.29 10.68
CA ALA A 308 -3.79 9.53 11.67
C ALA A 308 -2.34 9.30 11.17
N HIS A 309 -2.08 9.53 9.89
CA HIS A 309 -0.73 9.55 9.34
C HIS A 309 0.05 10.77 9.87
N PRO A 310 1.39 10.72 9.99
CA PRO A 310 2.19 11.91 10.26
C PRO A 310 1.95 13.02 9.23
N GLY A 311 1.78 14.26 9.68
CA GLY A 311 1.37 15.39 8.86
C GLY A 311 -0.14 15.59 8.74
N THR A 312 -0.97 14.71 9.31
CA THR A 312 -2.44 14.84 9.28
C THR A 312 -2.99 15.62 10.47
N ARG A 313 -3.82 16.62 10.20
CA ARG A 313 -4.57 17.43 11.18
C ARG A 313 -6.04 17.03 11.25
N ASP A 314 -6.76 17.56 12.23
CA ASP A 314 -8.21 17.35 12.35
C ASP A 314 -8.96 17.93 11.13
N GLN A 315 -8.47 19.04 10.57
CA GLN A 315 -9.02 19.68 9.37
C GLN A 315 -8.92 18.75 8.14
N ASP A 316 -7.79 18.10 7.92
CA ASP A 316 -7.61 17.17 6.79
C ASP A 316 -8.58 15.98 6.88
N MET A 317 -8.81 15.47 8.09
CA MET A 317 -9.76 14.38 8.31
C MET A 317 -11.21 14.82 8.14
N LEU A 318 -11.53 16.07 8.50
CA LEU A 318 -12.84 16.66 8.21
C LEU A 318 -13.05 16.80 6.69
N GLU A 319 -12.06 17.32 5.96
CA GLU A 319 -12.11 17.44 4.50
C GLU A 319 -12.30 16.09 3.83
N LEU A 320 -11.59 15.06 4.30
CA LEU A 320 -11.77 13.69 3.86
C LEU A 320 -13.18 13.16 4.14
N ALA A 321 -13.73 13.39 5.34
CA ALA A 321 -15.09 12.98 5.67
C ALA A 321 -16.13 13.65 4.77
N LEU A 322 -15.96 14.93 4.45
CA LEU A 322 -16.82 15.66 3.52
C LEU A 322 -16.67 15.11 2.09
N TRP A 323 -15.45 14.82 1.65
CA TRP A 323 -15.20 14.20 0.35
C TRP A 323 -15.86 12.83 0.23
N LEU A 324 -15.74 11.98 1.26
CA LEU A 324 -16.41 10.68 1.33
C LEU A 324 -17.93 10.84 1.21
N LYS A 325 -18.50 11.78 1.98
CA LYS A 325 -19.95 12.04 1.95
C LYS A 325 -20.44 12.51 0.58
N ARG A 326 -19.73 13.45 -0.05
CA ARG A 326 -20.08 13.96 -1.40
C ARG A 326 -20.03 12.86 -2.46
N ASN A 327 -19.08 11.93 -2.34
CA ASN A 327 -18.91 10.82 -3.28
C ASN A 327 -19.71 9.56 -2.89
N GLY A 328 -20.54 9.62 -1.85
CA GLY A 328 -21.39 8.50 -1.44
C GLY A 328 -20.66 7.33 -0.77
N PHE A 329 -19.41 7.51 -0.37
CA PHE A 329 -18.62 6.44 0.27
C PHE A 329 -18.97 6.29 1.75
N ARG A 330 -19.26 5.04 2.15
CA ARG A 330 -19.43 4.63 3.55
C ARG A 330 -18.46 3.50 3.87
N ALA A 331 -17.29 3.85 4.38
CA ALA A 331 -16.25 2.88 4.69
C ALA A 331 -16.53 2.14 6.01
N ASP A 332 -16.63 0.82 5.97
CA ASP A 332 -16.75 -0.01 7.18
C ASP A 332 -15.37 -0.39 7.76
N GLN A 333 -14.43 -0.74 6.88
CA GLN A 333 -13.07 -1.09 7.25
C GLN A 333 -12.18 0.13 7.05
N VAL A 334 -11.72 0.70 8.15
CA VAL A 334 -10.82 1.85 8.15
C VAL A 334 -9.59 1.51 8.97
N GLN A 335 -8.42 1.90 8.47
CA GLN A 335 -7.16 1.68 9.15
C GLN A 335 -6.57 3.03 9.57
N ALA A 336 -6.09 3.08 10.81
CA ALA A 336 -5.19 4.15 11.23
C ALA A 336 -3.77 3.76 10.87
N PHE A 337 -2.93 4.75 10.56
CA PHE A 337 -1.51 4.57 10.34
C PHE A 337 -0.89 3.77 11.49
N LEU A 338 -0.24 2.67 11.13
CA LEU A 338 0.51 1.83 12.05
C LEU A 338 2.00 2.05 11.73
N PRO A 339 2.82 2.51 12.69
CA PRO A 339 4.24 2.74 12.44
C PRO A 339 4.95 1.41 12.23
N GLY A 340 5.16 1.02 10.96
CA GLY A 340 5.95 -0.14 10.58
C GLY A 340 7.46 0.16 10.69
N PRO A 341 8.30 -0.78 11.15
CA PRO A 341 9.74 -0.60 11.19
C PRO A 341 10.31 -0.15 9.83
N MET A 342 11.39 0.64 9.88
CA MET A 342 12.11 1.18 8.71
C MET A 342 11.34 2.15 7.81
N ALA A 343 10.01 2.21 7.84
CA ALA A 343 9.24 3.12 7.00
C ALA A 343 9.58 4.60 7.30
N THR A 344 9.75 5.41 6.25
CA THR A 344 10.01 6.86 6.38
C THR A 344 8.94 7.57 7.23
N ALA A 345 7.67 7.21 7.10
CA ALA A 345 6.58 7.76 7.92
C ALA A 345 6.72 7.34 9.39
N THR A 346 7.30 6.19 9.69
CA THR A 346 7.60 5.80 11.07
C THR A 346 8.69 6.67 11.68
N ALA A 347 9.70 7.05 10.89
CA ALA A 347 10.67 8.04 11.33
C ALA A 347 10.03 9.40 11.57
N MET A 348 9.09 9.84 10.74
CA MET A 348 8.27 11.04 11.02
C MET A 348 7.47 10.89 12.32
N TYR A 349 6.83 9.74 12.50
CA TYR A 349 6.03 9.44 13.68
C TYR A 349 6.89 9.50 14.95
N HIS A 350 8.07 8.88 14.93
CA HIS A 350 8.98 8.86 16.08
C HIS A 350 9.53 10.26 16.36
N SER A 351 10.17 10.87 15.37
CA SER A 351 10.99 12.08 15.53
C SER A 351 10.24 13.40 15.53
N GLY A 352 9.05 13.45 14.91
CA GLY A 352 8.38 14.71 14.61
C GLY A 352 9.08 15.53 13.52
N LYS A 353 10.03 14.97 12.77
CA LYS A 353 10.71 15.64 11.64
C LYS A 353 10.45 14.92 10.32
N ASN A 354 10.58 15.63 9.21
CA ASN A 354 10.41 15.08 7.86
C ASN A 354 11.76 14.63 7.25
N PRO A 355 12.07 13.32 7.19
CA PRO A 355 13.35 12.84 6.66
C PRO A 355 13.41 12.77 5.12
N LEU A 356 12.38 13.20 4.39
CA LEU A 356 12.39 13.23 2.92
C LEU A 356 13.35 14.29 2.36
N ARG A 357 13.71 15.29 3.18
CA ARG A 357 14.67 16.35 2.86
C ARG A 357 15.78 16.35 3.90
N ARG A 358 16.81 17.15 3.67
CA ARG A 358 17.89 17.33 4.66
C ARG A 358 17.28 17.72 6.01
N VAL A 359 17.68 17.02 7.07
CA VAL A 359 17.20 17.26 8.43
C VAL A 359 18.24 18.10 9.17
N THR A 360 17.77 19.16 9.82
CA THR A 360 18.49 20.05 10.73
C THR A 360 17.66 20.24 11.99
N ARG A 361 18.25 20.79 13.06
CA ARG A 361 17.48 21.14 14.26
C ARG A 361 16.35 22.14 13.98
N THR A 362 16.52 23.00 12.98
CA THR A 362 15.55 24.01 12.52
C THR A 362 14.61 23.53 11.42
N SER A 363 14.69 22.26 11.01
CA SER A 363 13.79 21.70 10.00
C SER A 363 12.33 21.69 10.47
N GLU A 364 11.40 21.67 9.51
CA GLU A 364 9.95 21.67 9.80
C GLU A 364 9.56 20.60 10.81
N ASP A 365 8.67 20.97 11.73
CA ASP A 365 8.02 20.04 12.64
C ASP A 365 6.81 19.39 11.94
N VAL A 366 6.76 18.07 11.99
CA VAL A 366 5.67 17.26 11.49
C VAL A 366 4.68 17.03 12.62
N GLN A 367 3.43 17.47 12.43
CA GLN A 367 2.36 17.17 13.37
C GLN A 367 2.04 15.67 13.35
N VAL A 368 2.16 14.98 14.50
CA VAL A 368 1.92 13.53 14.59
C VAL A 368 0.71 13.22 15.48
N PRO A 369 -0.35 12.60 14.94
CA PRO A 369 -1.49 12.11 15.73
C PRO A 369 -1.15 10.86 16.57
N LYS A 370 -0.42 11.05 17.69
CA LYS A 370 -0.03 9.95 18.61
C LYS A 370 -1.13 9.56 19.60
N GLY A 371 -1.81 10.55 20.18
CA GLY A 371 -2.75 10.34 21.29
C GLY A 371 -3.99 9.53 20.89
N LEU A 372 -4.47 8.67 21.80
CA LEU A 372 -5.64 7.83 21.55
C LEU A 372 -6.89 8.64 21.18
N ARG A 373 -7.09 9.81 21.80
CA ARG A 373 -8.22 10.71 21.52
C ARG A 373 -8.22 11.22 20.07
N VAL A 374 -7.09 11.74 19.60
CA VAL A 374 -6.98 12.27 18.23
C VAL A 374 -7.04 11.15 17.19
N ARG A 375 -6.43 9.99 17.46
CA ARG A 375 -6.49 8.82 16.55
C ARG A 375 -7.90 8.26 16.42
N ARG A 376 -8.65 8.18 17.53
CA ARG A 376 -10.07 7.80 17.52
C ARG A 376 -10.91 8.82 16.75
N LEU A 377 -10.66 10.11 16.95
CA LEU A 377 -11.35 11.17 16.19
C LEU A 377 -11.07 11.05 14.68
N HIS A 378 -9.83 10.85 14.27
CA HIS A 378 -9.46 10.68 12.86
C HIS A 378 -10.17 9.47 12.24
N LYS A 379 -10.18 8.32 12.94
CA LYS A 379 -10.97 7.15 12.49
C LYS A 379 -12.48 7.44 12.44
N ALA A 380 -13.01 8.17 13.41
CA ALA A 380 -14.42 8.55 13.45
C ALA A 380 -14.83 9.37 12.21
N PHE A 381 -13.95 10.26 11.72
CA PHE A 381 -14.20 11.02 10.49
C PHE A 381 -14.35 10.12 9.26
N LEU A 382 -13.54 9.06 9.12
CA LEU A 382 -13.70 8.08 8.03
C LEU A 382 -15.01 7.30 8.12
N ARG A 383 -15.53 7.12 9.34
CA ARG A 383 -16.79 6.42 9.63
C ARG A 383 -17.87 7.41 10.10
N TYR A 384 -17.98 8.55 9.42
CA TYR A 384 -18.93 9.62 9.78
C TYR A 384 -20.40 9.17 9.83
N HIS A 385 -20.74 8.11 9.09
CA HIS A 385 -22.09 7.55 9.01
C HIS A 385 -22.42 6.62 10.19
N ASP A 386 -21.44 6.14 10.95
CA ASP A 386 -21.66 5.30 12.13
C ASP A 386 -22.12 6.15 13.32
N ALA A 387 -23.33 5.87 13.81
CA ALA A 387 -23.94 6.62 14.89
C ALA A 387 -23.12 6.62 16.20
N ASN A 388 -22.29 5.61 16.42
CA ASN A 388 -21.41 5.58 17.60
C ASN A 388 -20.35 6.70 17.58
N ASN A 389 -20.02 7.22 16.40
CA ASN A 389 -19.03 8.27 16.24
C ASN A 389 -19.64 9.68 16.33
N TRP A 390 -20.96 9.84 16.25
CA TRP A 390 -21.59 11.16 16.18
C TRP A 390 -21.31 12.06 17.40
N PRO A 391 -21.27 11.57 18.66
CA PRO A 391 -20.93 12.42 19.79
C PRO A 391 -19.53 13.04 19.67
N VAL A 392 -18.51 12.23 19.36
CA VAL A 392 -17.13 12.72 19.24
C VAL A 392 -16.96 13.65 18.03
N LEU A 393 -17.69 13.39 16.94
CA LEU A 393 -17.69 14.23 15.75
C LEU A 393 -18.37 15.58 16.00
N ARG A 394 -19.54 15.62 16.66
CA ARG A 394 -20.21 16.89 17.01
C ARG A 394 -19.34 17.77 17.90
N GLU A 395 -18.70 17.19 18.91
CA GLU A 395 -17.79 17.94 19.79
C GLU A 395 -16.55 18.45 19.05
N ALA A 396 -16.00 17.66 18.12
CA ALA A 396 -14.91 18.12 17.27
C ALA A 396 -15.34 19.24 16.32
N LEU A 397 -16.49 19.12 15.66
CA LEU A 397 -17.04 20.13 14.76
C LEU A 397 -17.28 21.45 15.48
N LYS A 398 -17.88 21.45 16.68
CA LYS A 398 -18.04 22.66 17.50
C LYS A 398 -16.69 23.30 17.84
N ARG A 399 -15.72 22.51 18.31
CA ARG A 399 -14.36 23.00 18.62
C ARG A 399 -13.67 23.62 17.41
N MET A 400 -13.92 23.08 16.22
CA MET A 400 -13.36 23.57 14.96
C MET A 400 -14.15 24.76 14.36
N GLY A 401 -15.19 25.26 15.03
CA GLY A 401 -16.05 26.33 14.51
C GLY A 401 -16.95 25.90 13.35
N ARG A 402 -17.16 24.58 13.18
CA ARG A 402 -17.91 23.96 12.07
C ARG A 402 -19.25 23.36 12.52
N ALA A 403 -19.94 24.06 13.42
CA ALA A 403 -21.27 23.66 13.87
C ALA A 403 -22.32 23.66 12.73
N ASP A 404 -22.06 24.38 11.63
CA ASP A 404 -22.85 24.35 10.39
C ASP A 404 -23.00 22.93 9.82
N LEU A 405 -22.01 22.06 10.06
CA LEU A 405 -22.02 20.67 9.62
C LEU A 405 -22.83 19.72 10.52
N ILE A 406 -23.59 20.24 11.50
CA ILE A 406 -24.42 19.44 12.41
C ILE A 406 -25.90 19.64 12.09
N GLY A 407 -26.58 18.58 11.64
CA GLY A 407 -28.04 18.56 11.43
C GLY A 407 -28.47 17.57 10.34
N SER A 408 -29.69 17.72 9.85
CA SER A 408 -30.33 16.77 8.91
C SER A 408 -30.15 17.11 7.42
N GLY A 409 -29.52 18.24 7.09
CA GLY A 409 -29.31 18.70 5.73
C GLY A 409 -28.32 17.84 4.94
N LYS A 410 -28.48 17.79 3.61
CA LYS A 410 -27.60 17.00 2.71
C LYS A 410 -26.11 17.38 2.85
N HIS A 411 -25.83 18.66 3.07
CA HIS A 411 -24.47 19.21 3.22
C HIS A 411 -23.85 18.99 4.62
N GLN A 412 -24.66 18.68 5.64
CA GLN A 412 -24.21 18.57 7.03
C GLN A 412 -23.58 17.20 7.28
N LEU A 413 -22.44 17.09 7.96
CA LEU A 413 -21.71 15.82 8.07
C LEU A 413 -22.42 14.78 8.98
N VAL A 414 -22.91 15.22 10.14
CA VAL A 414 -23.55 14.36 11.15
C VAL A 414 -24.85 14.98 11.66
N PRO A 415 -25.85 14.19 12.10
CA PRO A 415 -27.09 14.72 12.64
C PRO A 415 -26.94 15.30 14.06
N ALA A 416 -27.89 16.15 14.44
CA ALA A 416 -27.98 16.72 15.78
C ALA A 416 -28.48 15.72 16.83
N TRP A 417 -29.24 14.70 16.41
CA TRP A 417 -29.83 13.68 17.30
C TRP A 417 -28.93 12.44 17.47
N GLN A 418 -29.27 11.57 18.42
CA GLN A 418 -28.58 10.31 18.68
C GLN A 418 -29.59 9.15 18.73
N PRO A 419 -29.40 8.06 17.96
CA PRO A 419 -30.24 6.88 18.05
C PRO A 419 -30.08 6.19 19.41
N ALA A 420 -31.18 5.68 19.96
CA ALA A 420 -31.16 4.90 21.20
C ALA A 420 -30.16 3.73 21.09
N GLY A 421 -29.37 3.52 22.15
CA GLY A 421 -28.37 2.45 22.22
C GLY A 421 -27.07 2.70 21.45
N THR A 422 -26.87 3.88 20.86
CA THR A 422 -25.63 4.26 20.16
C THR A 422 -24.91 5.43 20.85
N GLY A 423 -23.61 5.57 20.62
CA GLY A 423 -22.82 6.71 21.13
C GLY A 423 -22.16 6.49 22.49
N ALA A 424 -22.48 5.40 23.19
CA ALA A 424 -21.82 4.97 24.43
C ALA A 424 -20.79 3.85 24.22
N ALA A 425 -20.74 3.24 23.03
CA ALA A 425 -19.82 2.15 22.72
C ALA A 425 -18.40 2.68 22.44
N HIS A 426 -17.42 2.23 23.22
CA HIS A 426 -16.01 2.45 22.91
C HIS A 426 -15.50 1.42 21.89
N GLU A 427 -14.68 1.85 20.93
CA GLU A 427 -13.98 0.93 20.02
C GLU A 427 -13.24 -0.15 20.81
N GLY A 428 -13.47 -1.43 20.47
CA GLY A 428 -12.82 -2.59 21.08
C GLY A 428 -13.78 -3.56 21.80
N ARG A 429 -15.00 -3.12 22.15
CA ARG A 429 -16.04 -4.03 22.66
C ARG A 429 -16.74 -4.67 21.47
N ARG A 430 -16.18 -5.78 20.93
CA ARG A 430 -16.94 -6.66 20.04
C ARG A 430 -18.09 -7.25 20.88
N VAL A 431 -19.27 -6.64 20.82
CA VAL A 431 -20.49 -7.37 21.14
C VAL A 431 -20.56 -8.50 20.11
N PRO A 432 -20.65 -9.77 20.51
CA PRO A 432 -20.84 -10.85 19.56
C PRO A 432 -22.23 -10.66 18.92
N GLN A 433 -22.29 -9.89 17.83
CA GLN A 433 -23.43 -9.97 16.94
C GLN A 433 -23.42 -11.38 16.37
N ALA A 434 -24.53 -12.11 16.58
CA ALA A 434 -24.76 -13.41 15.95
C ALA A 434 -24.30 -13.33 14.49
N ALA A 435 -23.42 -14.25 14.09
CA ALA A 435 -22.78 -14.27 12.78
C ALA A 435 -23.85 -14.10 11.69
N ARG A 436 -23.99 -12.87 11.17
CA ARG A 436 -24.78 -12.65 9.97
C ARG A 436 -23.94 -13.19 8.82
N PRO A 437 -24.44 -14.16 8.04
CA PRO A 437 -23.69 -14.69 6.91
C PRO A 437 -23.40 -13.54 5.93
N PHE A 438 -22.12 -13.20 5.80
CA PHE A 438 -21.64 -12.30 4.76
C PHE A 438 -21.81 -13.00 3.42
N ARG A 439 -22.72 -12.50 2.59
CA ARG A 439 -22.86 -12.95 1.20
C ARG A 439 -21.98 -12.05 0.35
N THR A 440 -20.86 -12.58 -0.16
CA THR A 440 -20.29 -12.03 -1.38
C THR A 440 -21.30 -12.31 -2.49
N GLN A 441 -21.95 -11.26 -3.00
CA GLN A 441 -22.76 -11.40 -4.21
C GLN A 441 -21.79 -11.64 -5.38
N HIS A 442 -21.43 -12.89 -5.62
CA HIS A 442 -20.98 -13.30 -6.94
C HIS A 442 -22.23 -13.34 -7.83
N THR A 443 -22.35 -12.35 -8.71
CA THR A 443 -23.40 -12.31 -9.73
C THR A 443 -23.21 -13.51 -10.67
N GLY A 444 -24.15 -14.46 -10.61
CA GLY A 444 -24.34 -15.46 -11.69
C GLY A 444 -24.28 -16.94 -11.34
N LEU A 445 -24.18 -17.37 -10.07
CA LEU A 445 -24.32 -18.80 -9.73
C LEU A 445 -25.73 -19.12 -9.19
N PRO A 446 -26.34 -20.28 -9.55
CA PRO A 446 -27.64 -20.68 -9.01
C PRO A 446 -27.61 -20.77 -7.48
N SER A 447 -28.70 -20.39 -6.84
CA SER A 447 -28.87 -20.54 -5.40
C SER A 447 -28.73 -22.00 -5.01
N ALA A 448 -27.78 -22.32 -4.12
CA ALA A 448 -27.69 -23.64 -3.51
C ALA A 448 -29.04 -24.00 -2.86
N PRO A 449 -29.52 -25.26 -2.96
CA PRO A 449 -30.79 -25.65 -2.37
C PRO A 449 -30.76 -25.47 -0.86
N LYS A 450 -31.84 -24.91 -0.30
CA LYS A 450 -32.02 -24.78 1.16
C LYS A 450 -31.91 -26.18 1.79
N SER A 451 -30.89 -26.44 2.61
CA SER A 451 -30.85 -27.65 3.42
C SER A 451 -32.08 -27.64 4.34
N LYS A 452 -32.99 -28.60 4.15
CA LYS A 452 -34.08 -28.84 5.10
C LYS A 452 -33.44 -29.16 6.45
N ARG A 453 -33.66 -28.31 7.45
CA ARG A 453 -33.38 -28.62 8.87
C ARG A 453 -34.10 -29.94 9.19
N SER A 454 -33.34 -30.97 9.51
CA SER A 454 -33.88 -32.19 10.11
C SER A 454 -34.54 -31.81 11.43
N ARG A 455 -35.85 -32.02 11.52
CA ARG A 455 -36.54 -32.07 12.82
C ARG A 455 -36.04 -33.33 13.50
N GLY A 456 -35.28 -33.17 14.58
CA GLY A 456 -34.95 -34.27 15.48
C GLY A 456 -36.24 -34.88 16.01
N ALA A 457 -36.36 -36.20 15.86
CA ALA A 457 -37.41 -37.01 16.48
C ALA A 457 -37.19 -37.08 17.99
N PRO A 458 -38.24 -37.21 18.82
CA PRO A 458 -38.12 -37.35 20.25
C PRO A 458 -38.04 -38.82 20.65
N ARG A 459 -37.05 -39.20 21.45
CA ARG A 459 -36.99 -40.39 22.33
C ARG A 459 -35.86 -40.13 23.35
N GLN A 460 -35.86 -40.58 24.58
CA GLN A 460 -36.82 -41.15 25.54
C GLN A 460 -36.10 -41.10 26.88
#